data_AF-A0A7C7P7D8-F1
#
_entry.id   AF-A0A7C7P7D8-F1
#
_cell.length_a   1.000
_cell.length_b   1.000
_cell.length_c   1.000
_cell.angle_alpha   90.00
_cell.angle_beta   90.00
_cell.angle_gamma   90.00
#
_symmetry.space_group_name_H-M   'P 1'
#
loop_
_entity.id
_entity.type
_entity.pdbx_description
1 polymer ?
#
loop_
_entity_poly.entity_id
_entity_poly.type
_entity_poly.pdbx_seq_one_letter_code
_entity_poly.pdbx_strand_id
1 'polypeptide(L)' 'MNLSPKRSEEPDVNLTPMIDVVFLLLLFFMVSTSFIRESSLKVDLPEATGEAMTEQAEPVDIVIKADGKVLV' A
#
# COMPACT_ATOMS: atom_id res chain seq x y z
N MET A 1 -21.50 -39.60 55.98
CA MET A 1 -20.73 -38.61 55.19
C MET A 1 -21.69 -38.02 54.17
N ASN A 2 -22.22 -36.82 54.41
CA ASN A 2 -23.10 -36.15 53.45
C ASN A 2 -22.26 -35.20 52.61
N LEU A 3 -22.07 -35.53 51.34
CA LEU A 3 -21.40 -34.68 50.36
C LEU A 3 -22.47 -33.94 49.55
N SER A 4 -22.67 -32.67 49.88
CA SER A 4 -23.48 -31.78 49.03
C SER A 4 -22.77 -31.55 47.69
N PRO A 5 -23.48 -31.61 46.56
CA PRO A 5 -22.87 -31.40 45.25
C PRO A 5 -22.48 -29.92 45.10
N LYS A 6 -21.20 -29.67 44.81
CA LYS A 6 -20.68 -28.34 44.49
C LYS A 6 -21.30 -27.90 43.16
N ARG A 7 -22.09 -26.84 43.18
CA ARG A 7 -22.63 -26.19 41.99
C ARG A 7 -21.45 -25.73 41.13
N SER A 8 -21.33 -26.25 39.91
CA SER A 8 -20.32 -25.80 38.96
C SER A 8 -20.58 -24.34 38.63
N GLU A 9 -19.66 -23.46 39.02
CA GLU A 9 -19.64 -22.08 38.56
C GLU A 9 -19.24 -22.07 37.08
N GLU A 10 -19.98 -21.31 36.27
CA GLU A 10 -19.66 -21.13 34.86
C GLU A 10 -18.29 -20.44 34.73
N PRO A 11 -17.42 -20.89 33.81
CA PRO A 11 -16.11 -20.28 33.65
C PRO A 11 -16.25 -18.84 33.15
N ASP A 12 -15.67 -17.90 33.91
CA ASP A 12 -15.58 -16.50 33.50
C ASP A 12 -14.63 -16.36 32.30
N VAL A 13 -15.07 -15.65 31.26
CA VAL A 13 -14.29 -15.47 30.04
C VAL A 13 -13.38 -14.27 30.23
N ASN A 14 -12.07 -14.51 30.28
CA ASN A 14 -11.09 -13.43 30.39
C ASN A 14 -11.03 -12.62 29.07
N LEU A 15 -11.48 -11.36 29.13
CA LEU A 15 -11.50 -10.44 27.99
C LEU A 15 -10.13 -9.82 27.67
N THR A 16 -9.18 -9.81 28.61
CA THR A 16 -7.85 -9.21 28.42
C THR A 16 -7.12 -9.72 27.16
N PRO A 17 -7.01 -11.03 26.88
CA PRO A 17 -6.40 -11.52 25.65
C PRO A 17 -7.19 -11.15 24.38
N MET A 18 -8.51 -11.00 24.47
CA MET A 18 -9.33 -10.61 23.31
C MET A 18 -9.12 -9.14 22.93
N ILE A 19 -9.01 -8.28 23.94
CA ILE A 19 -8.74 -6.85 23.74
C ILE A 19 -7.37 -6.67 23.06
N ASP A 20 -6.36 -7.44 23.45
CA ASP A 20 -5.02 -7.39 22.86
C ASP A 20 -5.03 -7.72 21.35
N VAL A 21 -5.73 -8.79 20.96
CA VAL A 21 -5.89 -9.17 19.54
C VAL A 21 -6.59 -8.07 18.73
N VAL A 22 -7.68 -7.50 19.26
CA VAL A 22 -8.40 -6.41 18.58
C VAL A 22 -7.53 -5.16 18.47
N PHE A 23 -6.78 -4.81 19.52
CA PHE A 23 -5.90 -3.65 19.52
C PHE A 23 -4.74 -3.79 18.51
N LEU A 24 -4.13 -4.98 18.44
CA LEU A 24 -3.11 -5.30 17.46
C LEU A 24 -3.64 -5.17 16.02
N LEU A 25 -4.86 -5.65 15.75
CA LEU A 25 -5.49 -5.51 14.44
C LEU A 25 -5.72 -4.05 14.06
N LEU A 26 -6.17 -3.20 14.99
CA LEU A 26 -6.37 -1.78 14.74
C LEU A 26 -5.05 -1.06 14.41
N LEU A 27 -3.98 -1.34 15.16
CA LEU A 27 -2.65 -0.80 14.89
C LEU A 27 -2.13 -1.24 13.52
N PHE A 28 -2.30 -2.52 13.17
CA PHE A 28 -1.90 -3.06 11.86
C PHE A 28 -2.60 -2.33 10.72
N PHE A 29 -3.93 -2.14 10.81
CA PHE A 29 -4.69 -1.41 9.78
C PHE A 29 -4.28 0.06 9.70
N MET A 30 -4.12 0.73 10.85
CA MET A 30 -3.72 2.14 10.89
C MET A 30 -2.38 2.37 10.19
N VAL A 31 -1.38 1.53 10.46
CA VAL A 31 -0.04 1.63 9.83
C VAL A 31 -0.09 1.28 8.34
N SER A 32 -0.82 0.23 7.96
CA SER A 32 -0.87 -0.27 6.58
C SER A 32 -1.51 0.72 5.60
N THR A 33 -2.46 1.55 6.06
CA THR A 33 -3.13 2.56 5.21
C THR A 33 -2.24 3.72 4.78
N SER A 34 -1.08 3.93 5.42
CA SER A 34 -0.16 5.03 5.08
C SER A 34 0.61 4.83 3.76
N PHE A 35 0.67 3.61 3.22
CA PHE A 35 1.55 3.28 2.08
C PHE A 35 0.99 3.63 0.69
N ILE A 36 -0.27 4.07 0.57
CA ILE A 36 -0.93 4.26 -0.74
C ILE A 36 -0.62 5.64 -1.36
N ARG A 37 0.22 6.48 -0.74
CA ARG A 37 0.39 7.89 -1.16
C ARG A 37 1.62 8.23 -2.00
N GLU A 38 2.46 7.26 -2.41
CA GLU A 38 3.81 7.61 -2.88
C GLU A 38 4.12 7.43 -4.38
N SER A 39 3.15 7.12 -5.26
CA SER A 39 3.50 6.95 -6.68
C SER A 39 2.44 7.36 -7.70
N SER A 40 1.73 8.48 -7.48
CA SER A 40 1.15 9.18 -8.63
C SER A 40 2.20 10.13 -9.18
N LEU A 41 3.14 9.61 -9.98
CA LEU A 41 3.79 10.47 -10.97
C LEU A 41 2.64 10.99 -11.84
N LYS A 42 2.22 12.24 -11.63
CA LYS A 42 1.23 12.91 -12.48
C LYS A 42 1.88 13.03 -13.86
N VAL A 43 1.60 12.05 -14.72
CA VAL A 43 1.93 12.15 -16.13
C VAL A 43 0.78 12.91 -16.75
N ASP A 44 0.95 14.22 -16.92
CA ASP A 44 0.06 15.02 -17.75
C ASP A 44 0.39 14.68 -19.21
N LEU A 45 -0.45 13.87 -19.87
CA LEU A 45 -0.30 13.59 -21.29
C LEU A 45 -0.72 14.84 -22.08
N PRO A 46 0.15 15.42 -22.92
CA PRO A 46 -0.26 16.51 -23.80
C PRO A 46 -1.25 15.99 -24.86
N GLU A 47 -2.31 16.75 -25.12
CA GLU A 47 -3.20 16.50 -26.25
C GLU A 47 -2.50 16.94 -27.54
N ALA A 48 -2.44 16.05 -28.53
CA ALA A 48 -1.82 16.35 -29.82
C ALA A 48 -2.66 17.35 -30.60
N THR A 49 -2.17 18.59 -30.76
CA THR A 49 -2.69 19.54 -31.75
C THR A 49 -2.19 19.09 -33.12
N GLY A 50 -3.01 18.30 -33.81
CA GLY A 50 -2.64 17.71 -35.09
C GLY A 50 -2.45 18.75 -36.20
N GLU A 51 -1.20 19.06 -36.52
CA GLU A 51 -0.78 19.23 -37.91
C GLU A 51 -0.02 17.96 -38.31
N ALA A 52 -0.39 17.36 -39.44
CA ALA A 52 0.30 16.20 -39.95
C ALA A 52 1.76 16.58 -40.19
N MET A 53 2.69 15.92 -39.47
CA MET A 53 4.12 16.06 -39.71
C MET A 53 4.41 15.70 -41.17
N THR A 54 4.55 16.72 -42.01
CA THR A 54 5.22 16.59 -43.29
C THR A 54 6.71 16.51 -42.99
N GLU A 55 7.34 15.49 -43.53
CA GLU A 55 8.76 15.11 -43.38
C GLU A 55 9.00 14.09 -42.26
N GLN A 56 9.30 12.86 -42.70
CA GLN A 56 9.98 11.86 -41.90
C GLN A 56 11.26 12.47 -41.35
N ALA A 57 11.22 12.91 -40.10
CA ALA A 57 12.41 13.29 -39.36
C ALA A 57 13.35 12.08 -39.34
N GLU A 58 14.62 12.29 -39.71
CA GLU A 58 15.64 11.26 -39.55
C GLU A 58 15.69 10.84 -38.08
N PRO A 59 15.70 9.53 -37.78
CA PRO A 59 15.72 9.05 -36.40
C PRO A 59 17.01 9.54 -35.72
N VAL A 60 16.85 10.20 -34.58
CA VAL A 60 17.96 10.65 -33.73
C VAL A 60 18.14 9.65 -32.60
N ASP A 61 19.29 9.00 -32.54
CA ASP A 61 19.63 8.03 -31.50
C ASP A 61 20.24 8.73 -30.28
N ILE A 62 19.46 8.86 -29.21
CA ILE A 62 19.92 9.47 -27.96
C ILE A 62 20.31 8.38 -26.97
N VAL A 63 21.57 8.39 -26.51
CA VAL A 63 22.09 7.45 -25.51
C VAL A 63 22.25 8.15 -24.16
N ILE A 64 21.54 7.66 -23.14
CA ILE A 64 21.62 8.15 -21.76
C ILE A 64 22.48 7.18 -20.95
N LYS A 65 23.61 7.67 -20.45
CA LYS A 65 24.50 6.91 -19.55
C LYS A 65 23.98 6.94 -18.12
N ALA A 66 24.37 5.95 -17.32
CA ALA A 66 24.00 5.85 -15.89
C ALA A 66 24.49 7.03 -15.03
N ASP A 67 25.45 7.82 -15.50
CA ASP A 67 25.91 9.06 -14.88
C ASP A 67 25.11 10.30 -15.28
N GLY A 68 24.00 10.11 -16.02
CA GLY A 68 23.13 11.18 -16.50
C GLY A 68 23.66 11.91 -17.72
N LYS A 69 24.78 11.49 -18.32
CA LYS A 69 25.30 12.10 -19.54
C LYS A 69 24.50 11.67 -20.75
N VAL A 70 24.14 12.65 -21.57
CA VAL A 70 23.42 12.47 -22.83
C VAL A 70 24.41 12.55 -23.98
N LEU A 71 24.38 11.56 -24.86
CA LEU A 71 25.02 11.57 -26.17
C LEU A 71 23.92 11.56 -27.23
N VAL A 72 24.11 12.36 -28.27
CA VAL A 72 23.26 12.43 -29.47
C VAL A 72 24.09 11.96 -30.65
#